data_AF-A0A9E5EHI9-F1
#
_entry.id   AF-A0A9E5EHI9-F1
#
_cell.length_a   1.000
_cell.length_b   1.000
_cell.length_c   1.000
_cell.angle_alpha   90.00
_cell.angle_beta   90.00
_cell.angle_gamma   90.00
#
_symmetry.space_group_name_H-M   'P 1'
#
loop_
_entity.id
_entity.type
_entity.pdbx_description
1 polymer ?
#
loop_
_entity_poly.entity_id
_entity_poly.type
_entity_poly.pdbx_seq_one_letter_code
_entity_poly.pdbx_strand_id
1 'polypeptide(L)'
;MKRLVFFLALLGPLQVTHSADILSEWWQHHPTFSSWSKLKLELAETIKSRVTPSQRGVLKPGGDWEKSFRLWQWLALMELLNQELDKPSLIALGSDADLLGAFFENLNTEDHPKEAVEILCAMQKKYPQDVVVLPRLAVALALVFDQPFPMNWPHGQVSHKAIPWEDPEPVERLHIMAGLQKDRRYLLDLRDLVVDELKYVVDHPLTDSEMEWARKNVTASRSGFDKVFSGIRYDIPRYEKNVLTWPYPSYNLAEIRQKGGICVDQAYFAAMSGKAKGLPTLFFTGQGDSGGHAWFGYLETPGRWETD
;
A
#
# COMPACT_ATOMS: atom_id res chain seq x y z
N MET A 1 45.26 22.02 39.67
CA MET A 1 43.86 21.57 39.81
C MET A 1 43.38 21.06 38.47
N LYS A 2 43.27 19.74 38.32
CA LYS A 2 42.77 19.05 37.12
C LYS A 2 41.25 18.90 37.24
N ARG A 3 40.49 19.21 36.18
CA ARG A 3 39.14 18.65 35.99
C ARG A 3 38.99 18.20 34.55
N LEU A 4 39.09 16.88 34.42
CA LEU A 4 38.74 16.05 33.29
C LEU A 4 37.21 15.94 33.29
N VAL A 5 36.54 16.26 32.18
CA VAL A 5 35.11 15.96 32.00
C VAL A 5 35.02 14.85 30.97
N PHE A 6 34.79 13.62 31.47
CA PHE A 6 34.38 12.47 30.67
C PHE A 6 32.89 12.62 30.34
N PHE A 7 32.54 12.73 29.06
CA PHE A 7 31.19 12.41 28.59
C PHE A 7 31.21 10.95 28.14
N LEU A 8 30.77 10.05 29.03
CA LEU A 8 30.48 8.66 28.71
C LEU A 8 29.06 8.61 28.13
N ALA A 9 28.99 8.30 26.84
CA ALA A 9 27.74 7.99 26.16
C ALA A 9 27.16 6.68 26.73
N LEU A 10 26.10 6.78 27.52
CA LEU A 10 25.22 5.66 27.85
C LEU A 10 24.24 5.46 26.69
N LEU A 11 24.66 4.68 25.68
CA LEU A 11 23.74 4.02 24.76
C LEU A 11 23.14 2.82 25.51
N GLY A 12 22.06 3.07 26.26
CA GLY A 12 21.16 2.00 26.66
C GLY A 12 20.41 1.49 25.43
N PRO A 13 20.13 0.17 25.32
CA PRO A 13 19.24 -0.30 24.27
C PRO A 13 17.89 0.39 24.46
N LEU A 14 17.38 1.03 23.40
CA LEU A 14 15.97 1.41 23.30
C LEU A 14 15.16 0.11 23.39
N GLN A 15 14.80 -0.28 24.61
CA GLN A 15 13.69 -1.19 24.82
C GLN A 15 12.45 -0.43 24.41
N VAL A 16 11.98 -0.69 23.19
CA VAL A 16 10.59 -0.43 22.82
C VAL A 16 9.75 -1.19 23.84
N THR A 17 9.21 -0.46 24.80
CA THR A 17 8.25 -1.01 25.75
C THR A 17 6.95 -1.18 24.98
N HIS A 18 6.75 -2.37 24.39
CA HIS A 18 5.41 -2.78 23.99
C HIS A 18 4.57 -2.81 25.27
N SER A 19 3.68 -1.82 25.45
CA SER A 19 2.48 -2.09 26.23
C SER A 19 1.87 -3.34 25.60
N ALA A 20 1.69 -4.41 26.37
CA ALA A 20 1.10 -5.65 25.86
C ALA A 20 -0.20 -5.27 25.14
N ASP A 21 -0.22 -5.47 23.82
CA ASP A 21 -1.41 -5.18 23.04
C ASP A 21 -2.50 -6.17 23.48
N ILE A 22 -3.69 -5.66 23.76
CA ILE A 22 -4.80 -6.45 24.31
C ILE A 22 -5.10 -7.69 23.47
N LEU A 23 -4.82 -7.63 22.16
CA LEU A 23 -4.94 -8.74 21.23
C LEU A 23 -3.90 -9.82 21.48
N SER A 24 -2.62 -9.44 21.65
CA SER A 24 -1.54 -10.38 21.98
C SER A 24 -1.82 -11.10 23.31
N GLU A 25 -2.30 -10.38 24.32
CA GLU A 25 -2.72 -10.98 25.59
C GLU A 25 -3.92 -11.93 25.40
N TRP A 26 -4.90 -11.54 24.58
CA TRP A 26 -6.05 -12.40 24.29
C TRP A 26 -5.62 -13.72 23.64
N TRP A 27 -4.71 -13.69 22.66
CA TRP A 27 -4.19 -14.91 22.02
C TRP A 27 -3.37 -15.79 22.96
N GLN A 28 -2.65 -15.22 23.94
CA GLN A 28 -1.94 -16.00 24.96
C GLN A 28 -2.90 -16.83 25.84
N HIS A 29 -4.10 -16.32 26.10
CA HIS A 29 -5.14 -17.02 26.86
C HIS A 29 -5.93 -18.03 26.02
N HIS A 30 -5.79 -17.99 24.69
CA HIS A 30 -6.43 -18.92 23.76
C HIS A 30 -5.37 -19.67 22.90
N PRO A 31 -4.39 -20.35 23.53
CA PRO A 31 -3.26 -20.96 22.81
C PRO A 31 -3.67 -22.24 22.07
N THR A 32 -4.79 -22.86 22.45
CA THR A 32 -5.27 -24.13 21.91
C THR A 32 -6.48 -23.93 21.01
N PHE A 33 -6.27 -24.21 19.73
CA PHE A 33 -7.26 -24.07 18.68
C PHE A 33 -8.28 -25.21 18.71
N SER A 34 -9.55 -24.93 19.06
CA SER A 34 -10.64 -25.92 18.94
C SER A 34 -11.62 -25.60 17.81
N SER A 35 -11.96 -24.33 17.58
CA SER A 35 -12.75 -23.84 16.43
C SER A 35 -12.80 -22.30 16.42
N TRP A 36 -12.71 -21.66 15.23
CA TRP A 36 -12.89 -20.21 15.08
C TRP A 36 -14.28 -19.74 15.56
N SER A 37 -15.31 -20.53 15.29
CA SER A 37 -16.69 -20.25 15.72
C SER A 37 -16.79 -20.11 17.24
N LYS A 38 -16.10 -20.99 17.98
CA LYS A 38 -16.11 -20.97 19.44
C LYS A 38 -15.42 -19.71 19.97
N LEU A 39 -14.23 -19.41 19.47
CA LEU A 39 -13.46 -18.22 19.83
C LEU A 39 -14.25 -16.93 19.54
N LYS A 40 -14.93 -16.87 18.38
CA LYS A 40 -15.79 -15.74 18.01
C LYS A 40 -16.92 -15.52 19.02
N LEU A 41 -17.60 -16.60 19.44
CA LEU A 41 -18.69 -16.53 20.41
C LEU A 41 -18.19 -16.08 21.79
N GLU A 42 -17.07 -16.62 22.26
CA GLU A 42 -16.45 -16.23 23.55
C GLU A 42 -16.05 -14.74 23.56
N LEU A 43 -15.44 -14.27 22.46
CA LEU A 43 -15.10 -12.86 22.31
C LEU A 43 -16.35 -11.97 22.23
N ALA A 44 -17.41 -12.42 21.55
CA ALA A 44 -18.66 -11.68 21.47
C ALA A 44 -19.31 -11.46 22.86
N GLU A 45 -19.30 -12.45 23.74
CA GLU A 45 -19.81 -12.31 25.11
C GLU A 45 -18.93 -11.39 25.96
N THR A 46 -17.61 -11.46 25.78
CA THR A 46 -16.65 -10.54 26.42
C THR A 46 -16.90 -9.09 25.99
N ILE A 47 -17.13 -8.88 24.71
CA ILE A 47 -17.48 -7.58 24.10
C ILE A 47 -18.81 -7.09 24.69
N LYS A 48 -19.89 -7.89 24.63
CA LYS A 48 -21.22 -7.49 25.15
C LYS A 48 -21.19 -7.11 26.63
N SER A 49 -20.49 -7.88 27.47
CA SER A 49 -20.40 -7.64 28.91
C SER A 49 -19.65 -6.34 29.26
N ARG A 50 -18.79 -5.85 28.38
CA ARG A 50 -18.04 -4.59 28.54
C ARG A 50 -18.80 -3.34 28.07
N VAL A 51 -19.89 -3.48 27.32
CA VAL A 51 -20.67 -2.35 26.82
C VAL A 51 -21.98 -2.20 27.58
N THR A 52 -21.97 -1.33 28.58
CA THR A 52 -23.19 -0.85 29.21
C THR A 52 -23.83 0.29 28.38
N PRO A 53 -25.17 0.47 28.42
CA PRO A 53 -25.84 1.58 27.74
C PRO A 53 -25.27 2.97 28.09
N SER A 54 -24.74 3.13 29.30
CA SER A 54 -24.08 4.35 29.81
C SER A 54 -22.70 4.62 29.21
N GLN A 55 -22.07 3.66 28.52
CA GLN A 55 -20.71 3.78 27.97
C GLN A 55 -20.68 4.00 26.45
N ARG A 56 -21.83 3.99 25.77
CA ARG A 56 -21.90 4.18 24.31
C ARG A 56 -21.33 5.53 23.83
N GLY A 57 -21.42 6.58 24.66
CA GLY A 57 -20.85 7.90 24.37
C GLY A 57 -19.36 8.05 24.68
N VAL A 58 -18.71 6.99 25.21
CA VAL A 58 -17.29 6.99 25.66
C VAL A 58 -16.41 6.13 24.73
N LEU A 59 -17.00 5.49 23.73
CA LEU A 59 -16.25 4.71 22.74
C LEU A 59 -15.40 5.66 21.89
N LYS A 60 -14.07 5.49 21.99
CA LYS A 60 -13.10 6.24 21.21
C LYS A 60 -12.57 5.37 20.07
N PRO A 61 -12.39 5.92 18.85
CA PRO A 61 -11.62 5.26 17.81
C PRO A 61 -10.24 4.85 18.33
N GLY A 62 -9.78 3.68 17.91
CA GLY A 62 -8.49 3.07 18.30
C GLY A 62 -8.43 2.53 19.74
N GLY A 63 -9.53 2.59 20.50
CA GLY A 63 -9.57 2.04 21.87
C GLY A 63 -9.69 0.51 21.92
N ASP A 64 -9.53 -0.06 23.11
CA ASP A 64 -9.59 -1.51 23.37
C ASP A 64 -10.88 -2.18 22.85
N TRP A 65 -11.99 -1.44 22.87
CA TRP A 65 -13.25 -1.86 22.29
C TRP A 65 -13.13 -2.14 20.79
N GLU A 66 -12.59 -1.18 20.04
CA GLU A 66 -12.44 -1.31 18.61
C GLU A 66 -11.49 -2.46 18.28
N LYS A 67 -10.34 -2.56 18.97
CA LYS A 67 -9.41 -3.67 18.81
C LYS A 67 -10.10 -5.03 18.98
N SER A 68 -10.87 -5.18 20.06
CA SER A 68 -11.63 -6.40 20.33
C SER A 68 -12.67 -6.67 19.24
N PHE A 69 -13.35 -5.63 18.75
CA PHE A 69 -14.32 -5.74 17.66
C PHE A 69 -13.65 -6.16 16.34
N ARG A 70 -12.49 -5.60 15.98
CA ARG A 70 -11.72 -6.00 14.80
C ARG A 70 -11.27 -7.46 14.88
N LEU A 71 -10.81 -7.91 16.05
CA LEU A 71 -10.51 -9.32 16.28
C LEU A 71 -11.76 -10.20 16.13
N TRP A 72 -12.93 -9.75 16.59
CA TRP A 72 -14.17 -10.47 16.36
C TRP A 72 -14.52 -10.59 14.87
N GLN A 73 -14.33 -9.52 14.08
CA GLN A 73 -14.48 -9.56 12.63
C GLN A 73 -13.48 -10.55 11.98
N TRP A 74 -12.23 -10.56 12.45
CA TRP A 74 -11.21 -11.50 12.01
C TRP A 74 -11.62 -12.96 12.23
N LEU A 75 -12.08 -13.30 13.43
CA LEU A 75 -12.56 -14.65 13.76
C LEU A 75 -13.78 -15.05 12.92
N ALA A 76 -14.69 -14.10 12.65
CA ALA A 76 -15.84 -14.33 11.77
C ALA A 76 -15.44 -14.62 10.32
N LEU A 77 -14.47 -13.88 9.80
CA LEU A 77 -13.91 -14.15 8.48
C LEU A 77 -13.24 -15.53 8.43
N MET A 78 -12.46 -15.88 9.45
CA MET A 78 -11.78 -17.18 9.50
C MET A 78 -12.74 -18.37 9.55
N GLU A 79 -13.89 -18.21 10.22
CA GLU A 79 -14.98 -19.18 10.19
C GLU A 79 -15.57 -19.34 8.79
N LEU A 80 -15.81 -18.23 8.07
CA LEU A 80 -16.38 -18.27 6.72
C LEU A 80 -15.45 -18.97 5.72
N LEU A 81 -14.14 -18.79 5.87
CA LEU A 81 -13.13 -19.33 4.94
C LEU A 81 -12.87 -20.85 5.09
N ASN A 82 -13.48 -21.54 6.07
CA ASN A 82 -13.55 -23.03 6.21
C ASN A 82 -12.23 -23.80 5.92
N GLN A 83 -11.19 -23.51 6.71
CA GLN A 83 -9.75 -23.44 6.37
C GLN A 83 -8.93 -24.66 5.88
N GLU A 84 -8.02 -24.36 4.93
CA GLU A 84 -6.68 -24.97 4.70
C GLU A 84 -5.51 -23.98 4.95
N LEU A 85 -5.77 -22.79 5.50
CA LEU A 85 -4.77 -21.70 5.64
C LEU A 85 -3.80 -21.86 6.84
N ASP A 86 -2.63 -21.21 6.75
CA ASP A 86 -1.56 -21.29 7.75
C ASP A 86 -1.97 -20.63 9.09
N LYS A 87 -2.37 -21.46 10.05
CA LYS A 87 -2.86 -21.01 11.37
C LYS A 87 -1.89 -20.11 12.13
N PRO A 88 -0.57 -20.40 12.19
CA PRO A 88 0.37 -19.51 12.87
C PRO A 88 0.37 -18.09 12.28
N SER A 89 0.34 -17.96 10.95
CA SER A 89 0.25 -16.66 10.29
C SER A 89 -1.06 -15.95 10.62
N LEU A 90 -2.19 -16.65 10.61
CA LEU A 90 -3.49 -16.07 10.95
C LEU A 90 -3.58 -15.55 12.39
N ILE A 91 -2.95 -16.25 13.34
CA ILE A 91 -2.87 -15.80 14.74
C ILE A 91 -1.97 -14.56 14.83
N ALA A 92 -0.82 -14.57 14.15
CA ALA A 92 0.10 -13.44 14.15
C ALA A 92 -0.56 -12.18 13.57
N LEU A 93 -1.21 -12.29 12.41
CA LEU A 93 -2.00 -11.21 11.79
C LEU A 93 -3.14 -10.76 12.70
N GLY A 94 -3.86 -11.70 13.31
CA GLY A 94 -4.93 -11.43 14.28
C GLY A 94 -4.46 -10.80 15.60
N SER A 95 -3.15 -10.77 15.85
CA SER A 95 -2.56 -10.15 17.04
C SER A 95 -2.13 -8.70 16.80
N ASP A 96 -2.18 -8.22 15.55
CA ASP A 96 -1.76 -6.88 15.14
C ASP A 96 -2.98 -5.98 14.96
N ALA A 97 -3.22 -5.10 15.94
CA ALA A 97 -4.37 -4.20 15.93
C ALA A 97 -4.34 -3.21 14.76
N ASP A 98 -3.15 -2.73 14.37
CA ASP A 98 -2.99 -1.76 13.28
C ASP A 98 -3.31 -2.43 11.94
N LEU A 99 -2.85 -3.67 11.74
CA LEU A 99 -3.17 -4.46 10.56
C LEU A 99 -4.65 -4.79 10.47
N LEU A 100 -5.28 -5.24 11.56
CA LEU A 100 -6.70 -5.56 11.55
C LEU A 100 -7.58 -4.32 11.30
N GLY A 101 -7.22 -3.18 11.92
CA GLY A 101 -7.89 -1.90 11.65
C GLY A 101 -7.76 -1.53 10.18
N ALA A 102 -6.54 -1.50 9.67
CA ALA A 102 -6.23 -1.20 8.28
C ALA A 102 -7.00 -2.10 7.29
N PHE A 103 -7.04 -3.42 7.55
CA PHE A 103 -7.73 -4.37 6.69
C PHE A 103 -9.24 -4.14 6.66
N PHE A 104 -9.91 -4.12 7.83
CA PHE A 104 -11.37 -4.03 7.88
C PHE A 104 -11.93 -2.64 7.59
N GLU A 105 -11.13 -1.59 7.66
CA GLU A 105 -11.52 -0.24 7.21
C GLU A 105 -11.46 -0.08 5.69
N ASN A 106 -10.65 -0.89 5.01
CA ASN A 106 -10.35 -0.72 3.58
C ASN A 106 -10.84 -1.87 2.70
N LEU A 107 -11.41 -2.93 3.30
CA LEU A 107 -12.05 -4.04 2.61
C LEU A 107 -13.42 -3.60 2.07
N ASN A 108 -13.58 -3.70 0.76
CA ASN A 108 -14.78 -3.34 0.01
C ASN A 108 -15.57 -4.58 -0.43
N THR A 109 -16.74 -4.35 -1.02
CA THR A 109 -17.62 -5.41 -1.53
C THR A 109 -17.10 -6.11 -2.78
N GLU A 110 -16.23 -5.42 -3.53
CA GLU A 110 -15.60 -5.86 -4.77
C GLU A 110 -14.32 -6.66 -4.51
N ASP A 111 -13.76 -6.56 -3.32
CA ASP A 111 -12.55 -7.29 -2.93
C ASP A 111 -12.85 -8.78 -2.76
N HIS A 112 -11.81 -9.60 -2.87
CA HIS A 112 -11.84 -11.04 -2.65
C HIS A 112 -11.15 -11.38 -1.32
N PRO A 113 -11.90 -11.49 -0.19
CA PRO A 113 -11.30 -11.53 1.14
C PRO A 113 -10.43 -12.77 1.39
N LYS A 114 -10.73 -13.90 0.72
CA LYS A 114 -9.96 -15.13 0.87
C LYS A 114 -8.56 -14.95 0.27
N GLU A 115 -8.50 -14.44 -0.95
CA GLU A 115 -7.29 -14.17 -1.72
C GLU A 115 -6.43 -13.13 -1.01
N ALA A 116 -7.02 -12.03 -0.51
CA ALA A 116 -6.31 -11.04 0.29
C ALA A 116 -5.70 -11.64 1.57
N VAL A 117 -6.44 -12.48 2.29
CA VAL A 117 -5.91 -13.17 3.49
C VAL A 117 -4.81 -14.17 3.15
N GLU A 118 -4.91 -14.88 2.02
CA GLU A 118 -3.87 -15.78 1.53
C GLU A 118 -2.56 -15.03 1.26
N ILE A 119 -2.64 -13.87 0.62
CA ILE A 119 -1.50 -12.98 0.37
C ILE A 119 -0.88 -12.50 1.69
N LEU A 120 -1.70 -12.01 2.64
CA LEU A 120 -1.23 -11.59 3.96
C LEU A 120 -0.55 -12.72 4.72
N CYS A 121 -1.11 -13.94 4.67
CA CYS A 121 -0.49 -15.11 5.30
C CYS A 121 0.87 -15.42 4.67
N ALA A 122 0.98 -15.34 3.34
CA ALA A 122 2.23 -15.57 2.64
C ALA A 122 3.30 -14.53 3.00
N MET A 123 2.91 -13.25 3.11
CA MET A 123 3.76 -12.16 3.60
C MET A 123 4.21 -12.41 5.04
N GLN A 124 3.29 -12.71 5.95
CA GLN A 124 3.58 -12.96 7.35
C GLN A 124 4.53 -14.15 7.54
N LYS A 125 4.35 -15.20 6.74
CA LYS A 125 5.18 -16.41 6.80
C LYS A 125 6.61 -16.14 6.32
N LYS A 126 6.76 -15.38 5.24
CA LYS A 126 8.06 -15.18 4.59
C LYS A 126 8.84 -14.01 5.16
N TYR A 127 8.16 -12.90 5.42
CA TYR A 127 8.73 -11.61 5.84
C TYR A 127 7.97 -11.02 7.05
N PRO A 128 7.91 -11.73 8.20
CA PRO A 128 7.12 -11.28 9.36
C PRO A 128 7.55 -9.90 9.89
N GLN A 129 8.83 -9.56 9.78
CA GLN A 129 9.34 -8.26 10.23
C GLN A 129 8.86 -7.11 9.32
N ASP A 130 8.72 -7.35 8.02
CA ASP A 130 8.26 -6.33 7.09
C ASP A 130 6.76 -6.05 7.30
N VAL A 131 5.97 -7.08 7.59
CA VAL A 131 4.54 -6.92 7.97
C VAL A 131 4.40 -6.10 9.25
N VAL A 132 5.20 -6.39 10.29
CA VAL A 132 5.16 -5.64 11.56
C VAL A 132 5.56 -4.17 11.37
N VAL A 133 6.54 -3.87 10.52
CA VAL A 133 7.01 -2.50 10.30
C VAL A 133 6.09 -1.72 9.36
N LEU A 134 5.44 -2.40 8.41
CA LEU A 134 4.62 -1.79 7.36
C LEU A 134 3.25 -2.49 7.22
N PRO A 135 2.44 -2.60 8.29
CA PRO A 135 1.19 -3.37 8.25
C PRO A 135 0.18 -2.82 7.24
N ARG A 136 0.11 -1.49 7.11
CA ARG A 136 -0.76 -0.83 6.11
C ARG A 136 -0.31 -1.09 4.67
N LEU A 137 0.98 -1.21 4.42
CA LEU A 137 1.50 -1.56 3.09
C LEU A 137 1.18 -3.01 2.74
N ALA A 138 1.33 -3.92 3.71
CA ALA A 138 0.96 -5.32 3.52
C ALA A 138 -0.54 -5.44 3.18
N VAL A 139 -1.41 -4.71 3.89
CA VAL A 139 -2.85 -4.63 3.58
C VAL A 139 -3.09 -4.03 2.19
N ALA A 140 -2.45 -2.92 1.83
CA ALA A 140 -2.62 -2.31 0.51
C ALA A 140 -2.21 -3.27 -0.63
N LEU A 141 -1.10 -3.99 -0.48
CA LEU A 141 -0.70 -5.02 -1.44
C LEU A 141 -1.72 -6.17 -1.50
N ALA A 142 -2.16 -6.68 -0.35
CA ALA A 142 -3.13 -7.77 -0.32
C ALA A 142 -4.45 -7.40 -1.02
N LEU A 143 -4.95 -6.17 -0.84
CA LEU A 143 -6.20 -5.70 -1.45
C LEU A 143 -6.05 -5.29 -2.92
N VAL A 144 -4.87 -4.86 -3.36
CA VAL A 144 -4.65 -4.53 -4.79
C VAL A 144 -4.44 -5.80 -5.62
N PHE A 145 -3.86 -6.84 -5.02
CA PHE A 145 -3.45 -8.08 -5.71
C PHE A 145 -4.39 -9.28 -5.45
N ASP A 146 -5.53 -9.07 -4.79
CA ASP A 146 -6.57 -10.10 -4.61
C ASP A 146 -7.34 -10.42 -5.91
N GLN A 147 -7.08 -9.64 -6.96
CA GLN A 147 -7.62 -9.80 -8.30
C GLN A 147 -6.59 -9.38 -9.37
N PRO A 148 -6.70 -9.89 -10.60
CA PRO A 148 -5.80 -9.49 -11.68
C PRO A 148 -6.05 -8.04 -12.12
N PHE A 149 -5.00 -7.39 -12.63
CA PHE A 149 -5.15 -6.07 -13.27
C PHE A 149 -6.14 -6.13 -14.46
N PRO A 150 -6.93 -5.07 -14.69
CA PRO A 150 -7.81 -4.99 -15.86
C PRO A 150 -7.04 -5.11 -17.18
N MET A 151 -7.66 -5.70 -18.21
CA MET A 151 -7.02 -5.96 -19.52
C MET A 151 -6.42 -4.72 -20.21
N ASN A 152 -7.00 -3.54 -19.98
CA ASN A 152 -6.55 -2.27 -20.58
C ASN A 152 -5.67 -1.44 -19.63
N TRP A 153 -5.34 -1.98 -18.44
CA TRP A 153 -4.40 -1.38 -17.51
C TRP A 153 -2.96 -1.54 -18.03
N PRO A 154 -2.04 -0.62 -17.73
CA PRO A 154 -2.26 0.70 -17.14
C PRO A 154 -2.75 1.75 -18.14
N HIS A 155 -2.84 1.44 -19.44
CA HIS A 155 -3.02 2.45 -20.47
C HIS A 155 -3.70 1.94 -21.76
N GLY A 156 -4.93 2.43 -22.03
CA GLY A 156 -5.75 1.98 -23.17
C GLY A 156 -5.31 2.41 -24.57
N GLN A 157 -4.39 3.38 -24.72
CA GLN A 157 -3.84 3.80 -26.01
C GLN A 157 -2.43 3.25 -26.28
N VAL A 158 -2.03 2.18 -25.58
CA VAL A 158 -0.76 1.49 -25.78
C VAL A 158 -1.03 0.00 -25.95
N SER A 159 -0.29 -0.65 -26.86
CA SER A 159 -0.31 -2.10 -26.97
C SER A 159 0.25 -2.73 -25.70
N HIS A 160 -0.47 -3.68 -25.09
CA HIS A 160 -0.01 -4.39 -23.89
C HIS A 160 1.37 -5.05 -24.08
N LYS A 161 1.73 -5.44 -25.32
CA LYS A 161 3.05 -6.01 -25.64
C LYS A 161 4.22 -5.02 -25.57
N ALA A 162 3.93 -3.72 -25.64
CA ALA A 162 4.95 -2.68 -25.58
C ALA A 162 5.30 -2.31 -24.13
N ILE A 163 4.40 -2.55 -23.18
CA ILE A 163 4.55 -2.20 -21.77
C ILE A 163 5.56 -3.17 -21.13
N PRO A 164 6.54 -2.69 -20.34
CA PRO A 164 7.45 -3.55 -19.59
C PRO A 164 6.73 -4.17 -18.39
N TRP A 165 5.84 -5.10 -18.71
CA TRP A 165 4.95 -5.81 -17.80
C TRP A 165 5.67 -6.98 -17.13
N GLU A 166 5.49 -7.09 -15.82
CA GLU A 166 5.80 -8.27 -15.03
C GLU A 166 4.58 -8.60 -14.18
N ASP A 167 4.30 -9.89 -13.99
CA ASP A 167 3.24 -10.33 -13.07
C ASP A 167 3.77 -10.16 -11.64
N PRO A 168 3.36 -9.11 -10.90
CA PRO A 168 4.04 -8.79 -9.67
C PRO A 168 3.69 -9.80 -8.60
N GLU A 169 4.71 -10.34 -7.94
CA GLU A 169 4.52 -11.19 -6.78
C GLU A 169 4.41 -10.29 -5.53
N PRO A 170 3.24 -10.22 -4.87
CA PRO A 170 2.99 -9.23 -3.82
C PRO A 170 3.87 -9.44 -2.57
N VAL A 171 4.28 -10.68 -2.27
CA VAL A 171 5.13 -11.01 -1.11
C VAL A 171 6.54 -10.46 -1.30
N GLU A 172 7.14 -10.65 -2.49
CA GLU A 172 8.43 -10.05 -2.84
C GLU A 172 8.33 -8.54 -2.94
N ARG A 173 7.23 -8.01 -3.49
CA ARG A 173 7.02 -6.56 -3.58
C ARG A 173 7.03 -5.91 -2.21
N LEU A 174 6.38 -6.50 -1.20
CA LEU A 174 6.45 -6.02 0.18
C LEU A 174 7.91 -5.93 0.64
N HIS A 175 8.69 -7.00 0.45
CA HIS A 175 10.08 -7.08 0.90
C HIS A 175 10.97 -6.03 0.24
N ILE A 176 10.85 -5.87 -1.08
CA ILE A 176 11.59 -4.85 -1.85
C ILE A 176 11.23 -3.46 -1.33
N MET A 177 9.93 -3.18 -1.16
CA MET A 177 9.48 -1.87 -0.69
C MET A 177 9.92 -1.58 0.74
N ALA A 178 9.95 -2.60 1.62
CA ALA A 178 10.47 -2.48 2.98
C ALA A 178 11.97 -2.14 2.99
N GLY A 179 12.75 -2.77 2.11
CA GLY A 179 14.17 -2.44 1.89
C GLY A 179 14.36 -0.98 1.43
N LEU A 180 13.59 -0.56 0.41
CA LEU A 180 13.64 0.81 -0.11
C LEU A 180 13.24 1.86 0.95
N GLN A 181 12.24 1.55 1.78
CA GLN A 181 11.82 2.38 2.90
C GLN A 181 12.92 2.51 3.95
N LYS A 182 13.54 1.38 4.35
CA LYS A 182 14.65 1.35 5.31
C LYS A 182 15.84 2.17 4.82
N ASP A 183 16.14 2.10 3.53
CA ASP A 183 17.22 2.85 2.87
C ASP A 183 16.83 4.30 2.54
N ARG A 184 15.63 4.74 2.93
CA ARG A 184 15.09 6.10 2.70
C ARG A 184 15.13 6.50 1.22
N ARG A 185 14.77 5.58 0.34
CA ARG A 185 14.75 5.79 -1.12
C ARG A 185 13.43 6.38 -1.64
N TYR A 186 12.49 6.68 -0.76
CA TYR A 186 11.20 7.28 -1.07
C TYR A 186 11.13 8.76 -0.67
N LEU A 187 10.23 9.50 -1.33
CA LEU A 187 9.93 10.92 -1.04
C LEU A 187 9.04 11.09 0.20
N LEU A 188 8.29 10.06 0.55
CA LEU A 188 7.44 9.98 1.73
C LEU A 188 7.86 8.77 2.57
N ASP A 189 7.61 8.88 3.87
CA ASP A 189 7.69 7.72 4.76
C ASP A 189 6.41 6.90 4.57
N LEU A 190 6.52 5.67 4.07
CA LEU A 190 5.35 4.84 3.79
C LEU A 190 4.52 4.53 5.06
N ARG A 191 5.09 4.69 6.26
CA ARG A 191 4.38 4.49 7.54
C ARG A 191 3.40 5.61 7.86
N ASP A 192 3.61 6.79 7.27
CA ASP A 192 2.73 7.95 7.47
C ASP A 192 1.49 7.89 6.57
N LEU A 193 1.48 7.01 5.57
CA LEU A 193 0.39 6.85 4.62
C LEU A 193 -0.69 5.90 5.15
N VAL A 194 -1.94 6.18 4.77
CA VAL A 194 -3.06 5.25 4.98
C VAL A 194 -3.16 4.24 3.83
N VAL A 195 -3.89 3.14 4.04
CA VAL A 195 -4.04 2.09 3.02
C VAL A 195 -4.58 2.64 1.70
N ASP A 196 -5.60 3.51 1.75
CA ASP A 196 -6.15 4.14 0.55
C ASP A 196 -5.15 5.00 -0.23
N GLU A 197 -4.15 5.59 0.43
CA GLU A 197 -3.05 6.30 -0.25
C GLU A 197 -2.02 5.32 -0.81
N LEU A 198 -1.69 4.26 -0.06
CA LEU A 198 -0.73 3.23 -0.44
C LEU A 198 -1.20 2.39 -1.64
N LYS A 199 -2.51 2.21 -1.82
CA LYS A 199 -3.08 1.56 -3.01
C LYS A 199 -2.60 2.22 -4.30
N TYR A 200 -2.48 3.56 -4.31
CA TYR A 200 -1.98 4.35 -5.45
C TYR A 200 -0.44 4.40 -5.59
N VAL A 201 0.28 3.70 -4.71
CA VAL A 201 1.72 3.46 -4.84
C VAL A 201 1.97 2.09 -5.46
N VAL A 202 1.20 1.08 -5.06
CA VAL A 202 1.47 -0.34 -5.37
C VAL A 202 0.76 -0.87 -6.61
N ASP A 203 -0.25 -0.15 -7.12
CA ASP A 203 -1.06 -0.46 -8.31
C ASP A 203 -0.29 -0.23 -9.63
N HIS A 204 0.80 -0.97 -9.83
CA HIS A 204 1.53 -0.97 -11.11
C HIS A 204 2.05 -2.36 -11.50
N PRO A 205 2.06 -2.70 -12.80
CA PRO A 205 2.61 -3.96 -13.30
C PRO A 205 4.07 -3.85 -13.76
N LEU A 206 4.72 -2.70 -13.53
CA LEU A 206 6.06 -2.44 -14.03
C LEU A 206 7.13 -3.29 -13.35
N THR A 207 8.12 -3.73 -14.14
CA THR A 207 9.31 -4.45 -13.67
C THR A 207 10.11 -3.61 -12.67
N ASP A 208 10.86 -4.28 -11.79
CA ASP A 208 11.73 -3.61 -10.83
C ASP A 208 12.82 -2.76 -11.49
N SER A 209 13.32 -3.20 -12.66
CA SER A 209 14.30 -2.46 -13.46
C SER A 209 13.76 -1.12 -13.96
N GLU A 210 12.48 -1.09 -14.33
CA GLU A 210 11.79 0.12 -14.79
C GLU A 210 11.56 1.10 -13.64
N MET A 211 11.13 0.58 -12.49
CA MET A 211 10.98 1.38 -11.26
C MET A 211 12.33 1.91 -10.76
N GLU A 212 13.41 1.14 -10.90
CA GLU A 212 14.77 1.57 -10.56
C GLU A 212 15.30 2.63 -11.53
N TRP A 213 14.98 2.51 -12.81
CA TRP A 213 15.27 3.57 -13.77
C TRP A 213 14.60 4.88 -13.36
N ALA A 214 13.31 4.85 -13.01
CA ALA A 214 12.57 6.04 -12.62
C ALA A 214 13.16 6.71 -11.37
N ARG A 215 13.45 5.93 -10.32
CA ARG A 215 14.07 6.43 -9.08
C ARG A 215 15.41 7.13 -9.32
N LYS A 216 16.22 6.63 -10.26
CA LYS A 216 17.53 7.19 -10.62
C LYS A 216 17.42 8.43 -11.51
N ASN A 217 16.50 8.44 -12.46
CA ASN A 217 16.50 9.38 -13.58
C ASN A 217 15.54 10.56 -13.39
N VAL A 218 14.52 10.41 -12.54
CA VAL A 218 13.60 11.50 -12.18
C VAL A 218 14.09 12.12 -10.87
N THR A 219 14.44 13.39 -10.88
CA THR A 219 15.06 14.07 -9.73
C THR A 219 14.15 15.09 -9.05
N ALA A 220 12.89 15.19 -9.48
CA ALA A 220 11.92 16.10 -8.90
C ALA A 220 11.73 15.84 -7.40
N SER A 221 11.66 16.93 -6.63
CA SER A 221 11.24 16.90 -5.24
C SER A 221 9.74 16.71 -5.14
N ARG A 222 9.26 16.34 -3.95
CA ARG A 222 7.83 16.17 -3.66
C ARG A 222 7.00 17.40 -4.03
N SER A 223 7.43 18.60 -3.64
CA SER A 223 6.71 19.86 -3.91
C SER A 223 6.83 20.37 -5.35
N GLY A 224 7.65 19.75 -6.19
CA GLY A 224 7.84 20.13 -7.58
C GLY A 224 7.54 18.98 -8.54
N PHE A 225 6.72 18.03 -8.10
CA PHE A 225 6.46 16.81 -8.83
C PHE A 225 5.47 17.01 -9.99
N ASP A 226 4.63 18.05 -9.90
CA ASP A 226 3.83 18.61 -11.00
C ASP A 226 4.64 18.82 -12.30
N LYS A 227 5.90 19.25 -12.15
CA LYS A 227 6.81 19.51 -13.29
C LYS A 227 7.26 18.26 -14.02
N VAL A 228 7.06 17.07 -13.46
CA VAL A 228 7.42 15.80 -14.12
C VAL A 228 6.54 15.58 -15.35
N PHE A 229 5.26 15.93 -15.26
CA PHE A 229 4.31 15.85 -16.38
C PHE A 229 4.76 16.74 -17.55
N SER A 230 4.89 18.04 -17.29
CA SER A 230 5.27 19.04 -18.30
C SER A 230 6.74 18.94 -18.74
N GLY A 231 7.56 18.19 -17.99
CA GLY A 231 8.96 17.93 -18.33
C GLY A 231 9.16 16.97 -19.50
N ILE A 232 8.12 16.21 -19.89
CA ILE A 232 8.14 15.38 -21.09
C ILE A 232 7.72 16.23 -22.29
N ARG A 233 8.53 16.22 -23.37
CA ARG A 233 8.23 17.00 -24.57
C ARG A 233 6.92 16.55 -25.20
N TYR A 234 6.00 17.49 -25.43
CA TYR A 234 4.76 17.22 -26.14
C TYR A 234 5.02 16.92 -27.63
N ASP A 235 4.50 15.79 -28.12
CA ASP A 235 4.61 15.37 -29.51
C ASP A 235 3.49 15.99 -30.37
N ILE A 236 3.68 17.28 -30.71
CA ILE A 236 2.75 18.04 -31.56
C ILE A 236 2.50 17.33 -32.91
N PRO A 237 3.54 16.85 -33.65
CA PRO A 237 3.30 16.13 -34.90
C PRO A 237 2.41 14.88 -34.76
N ARG A 238 2.55 14.13 -33.67
CA ARG A 238 1.68 12.96 -33.39
C ARG A 238 0.24 13.38 -33.12
N TYR A 239 0.05 14.44 -32.32
CA TYR A 239 -1.26 15.01 -32.03
C TYR A 239 -1.96 15.54 -33.29
N GLU A 240 -1.30 16.37 -34.09
CA GLU A 240 -1.86 16.96 -35.32
C GLU A 240 -2.22 15.90 -36.38
N LYS A 241 -1.49 14.79 -36.41
CA LYS A 241 -1.78 13.65 -37.30
C LYS A 241 -2.82 12.68 -36.75
N ASN A 242 -3.38 12.97 -35.57
CA ASN A 242 -4.34 12.12 -34.88
C ASN A 242 -3.81 10.69 -34.62
N VAL A 243 -2.50 10.55 -34.39
CA VAL A 243 -1.87 9.27 -34.04
C VAL A 243 -1.97 9.09 -32.53
N LEU A 244 -3.16 8.73 -32.05
CA LEU A 244 -3.43 8.69 -30.60
C LEU A 244 -2.83 7.47 -29.91
N THR A 245 -2.67 6.35 -30.61
CA THR A 245 -2.02 5.14 -30.09
C THR A 245 -0.50 5.28 -30.13
N TRP A 246 0.18 4.80 -29.08
CA TRP A 246 1.65 4.80 -29.04
C TRP A 246 2.23 4.03 -30.24
N PRO A 247 3.03 4.68 -31.12
CA PRO A 247 3.39 4.10 -32.41
C PRO A 247 4.69 3.27 -32.38
N TYR A 248 5.34 3.15 -31.22
CA TYR A 248 6.64 2.49 -31.09
C TYR A 248 6.51 1.10 -30.44
N PRO A 249 7.45 0.17 -30.68
CA PRO A 249 7.35 -1.20 -30.18
C PRO A 249 7.54 -1.36 -28.67
N SER A 250 8.15 -0.39 -27.98
CA SER A 250 8.34 -0.41 -26.53
C SER A 250 7.75 0.85 -25.90
N TYR A 251 7.26 0.73 -24.67
CA TYR A 251 6.62 1.77 -23.89
C TYR A 251 7.23 1.84 -22.48
N ASN A 252 8.55 1.99 -22.43
CA ASN A 252 9.28 2.23 -21.19
C ASN A 252 9.50 3.74 -20.96
N LEU A 253 9.66 4.13 -19.71
CA LEU A 253 9.86 5.49 -19.23
C LEU A 253 11.08 6.16 -19.89
N ALA A 254 12.15 5.41 -20.14
CA ALA A 254 13.32 5.94 -20.84
C ALA A 254 12.99 6.37 -22.28
N GLU A 255 12.22 5.56 -23.00
CA GLU A 255 11.76 5.89 -24.34
C GLU A 255 10.76 7.03 -24.36
N ILE A 256 9.80 7.06 -23.42
CA ILE A 256 8.85 8.18 -23.30
C ILE A 256 9.62 9.49 -23.06
N ARG A 257 10.61 9.47 -22.16
CA ARG A 257 11.47 10.64 -21.91
C ARG A 257 12.24 11.09 -23.14
N GLN A 258 12.74 10.14 -23.95
CA GLN A 258 13.54 10.45 -25.14
C GLN A 258 12.69 10.96 -26.31
N LYS A 259 11.58 10.27 -26.59
CA LYS A 259 10.75 10.50 -27.78
C LYS A 259 9.75 11.63 -27.52
N GLY A 260 9.35 11.84 -26.28
CA GLY A 260 8.20 12.65 -25.93
C GLY A 260 6.91 11.85 -26.06
N GLY A 261 5.78 12.53 -25.94
CA GLY A 261 4.47 11.92 -26.08
C GLY A 261 3.35 12.95 -26.04
N ILE A 262 2.12 12.49 -26.12
CA ILE A 262 0.94 13.33 -25.91
C ILE A 262 0.51 13.28 -24.43
N CYS A 263 -0.58 13.94 -24.06
CA CYS A 263 -1.01 14.09 -22.65
C CYS A 263 -1.05 12.76 -21.88
N VAL A 264 -1.53 11.67 -22.48
CA VAL A 264 -1.59 10.36 -21.82
C VAL A 264 -0.21 9.77 -21.48
N ASP A 265 0.79 10.00 -22.32
CA ASP A 265 2.15 9.50 -22.10
C ASP A 265 2.88 10.31 -21.02
N GLN A 266 2.62 11.63 -21.00
CA GLN A 266 3.12 12.52 -19.96
C GLN A 266 2.52 12.15 -18.59
N ALA A 267 1.21 11.91 -18.54
CA ALA A 267 0.51 11.48 -17.33
C ALA A 267 1.02 10.13 -16.83
N TYR A 268 1.12 9.14 -17.74
CA TYR A 268 1.64 7.82 -17.41
C TYR A 268 3.09 7.89 -16.88
N PHE A 269 3.96 8.65 -17.56
CA PHE A 269 5.35 8.83 -17.14
C PHE A 269 5.44 9.44 -15.74
N ALA A 270 4.66 10.49 -15.47
CA ALA A 270 4.63 11.15 -14.17
C ALA A 270 4.08 10.21 -13.07
N ALA A 271 2.96 9.53 -13.35
CA ALA A 271 2.33 8.60 -12.41
C ALA A 271 3.30 7.49 -11.99
N MET A 272 3.85 6.74 -12.96
CA MET A 272 4.76 5.64 -12.67
C MET A 272 6.05 6.10 -11.99
N SER A 273 6.57 7.27 -12.38
CA SER A 273 7.75 7.86 -11.72
C SER A 273 7.49 8.24 -10.26
N GLY A 274 6.28 8.70 -9.95
CA GLY A 274 5.85 9.01 -8.58
C GLY A 274 5.74 7.75 -7.74
N LYS A 275 5.06 6.71 -8.25
CA LYS A 275 4.94 5.40 -7.58
C LYS A 275 6.31 4.82 -7.25
N ALA A 276 7.25 4.90 -8.19
CA ALA A 276 8.62 4.43 -7.98
C ALA A 276 9.32 5.14 -6.83
N LYS A 277 8.93 6.38 -6.53
CA LYS A 277 9.46 7.22 -5.45
C LYS A 277 8.61 7.17 -4.18
N GLY A 278 7.66 6.24 -4.06
CA GLY A 278 6.79 6.12 -2.89
C GLY A 278 5.83 7.29 -2.74
N LEU A 279 5.53 7.98 -3.85
CA LEU A 279 4.56 9.06 -3.92
C LEU A 279 3.27 8.49 -4.51
N PRO A 280 2.13 8.52 -3.79
CA PRO A 280 0.84 8.15 -4.35
C PRO A 280 0.51 9.02 -5.57
N THR A 281 0.14 8.39 -6.68
CA THR A 281 -0.20 9.09 -7.92
C THR A 281 -1.43 8.53 -8.61
N LEU A 282 -2.12 9.42 -9.31
CA LEU A 282 -3.29 9.14 -10.11
C LEU A 282 -3.00 9.43 -11.58
N PHE A 283 -3.51 8.55 -12.44
CA PHE A 283 -3.60 8.74 -13.88
C PHE A 283 -5.07 8.57 -14.26
N PHE A 284 -5.66 9.60 -14.86
CA PHE A 284 -7.03 9.53 -15.32
C PHE A 284 -7.21 10.24 -16.66
N THR A 285 -8.20 9.80 -17.41
CA THR A 285 -8.52 10.31 -18.74
C THR A 285 -10.00 10.70 -18.81
N GLY A 286 -10.33 11.64 -19.67
CA GLY A 286 -11.69 12.17 -19.79
C GLY A 286 -11.83 13.17 -20.93
N GLN A 287 -12.90 13.97 -20.91
CA GLN A 287 -13.13 15.04 -21.88
C GLN A 287 -12.87 16.39 -21.24
N GLY A 288 -12.05 17.22 -21.88
CA GLY A 288 -11.86 18.63 -21.56
C GLY A 288 -12.36 19.53 -22.69
N ASP A 289 -12.13 20.84 -22.56
CA ASP A 289 -12.65 21.86 -23.49
C ASP A 289 -12.16 21.69 -24.95
N SER A 290 -11.05 20.99 -25.14
CA SER A 290 -10.44 20.73 -26.47
C SER A 290 -10.57 19.27 -26.93
N GLY A 291 -11.40 18.46 -26.25
CA GLY A 291 -11.59 17.04 -26.52
C GLY A 291 -10.93 16.14 -25.47
N GLY A 292 -10.56 14.91 -25.87
CA GLY A 292 -10.00 13.91 -24.97
C GLY A 292 -8.71 14.39 -24.30
N HIS A 293 -8.64 14.28 -22.98
CA HIS A 293 -7.49 14.71 -22.19
C HIS A 293 -7.11 13.68 -21.12
N ALA A 294 -5.89 13.83 -20.60
CA ALA A 294 -5.33 13.01 -19.56
C ALA A 294 -4.65 13.87 -18.52
N TRP A 295 -4.88 13.55 -17.26
CA TRP A 295 -4.42 14.29 -16.11
C TRP A 295 -3.58 13.41 -15.20
N PHE A 296 -2.79 14.08 -14.40
CA PHE A 296 -1.90 13.53 -13.39
C PHE A 296 -2.22 14.17 -12.04
N GLY A 297 -2.44 13.31 -11.04
CA GLY A 297 -2.56 13.72 -9.65
C GLY A 297 -1.45 13.11 -8.79
N TYR A 298 -1.03 13.82 -7.74
CA TYR A 298 -0.13 13.26 -6.74
C TYR A 298 -0.41 13.79 -5.34
N LEU A 299 -0.04 13.01 -4.34
CA LEU A 299 -0.20 13.38 -2.93
C LEU A 299 1.02 14.19 -2.45
N GLU A 300 0.92 15.53 -2.39
CA GLU A 300 2.04 16.37 -1.95
C GLU A 300 2.38 16.14 -0.47
N THR A 301 1.36 15.98 0.37
CA THR A 301 1.48 15.61 1.79
C THR A 301 0.32 14.70 2.16
N PRO A 302 0.42 13.85 3.21
CA PRO A 302 -0.69 13.02 3.66
C PRO A 302 -2.01 13.80 3.73
N GLY A 303 -3.05 13.31 3.06
CA GLY A 303 -4.35 13.95 2.93
C GLY A 303 -4.47 15.16 1.97
N ARG A 304 -3.42 15.55 1.24
CA ARG A 304 -3.45 16.69 0.30
C ARG A 304 -3.01 16.27 -1.11
N TRP A 305 -3.99 16.13 -2.00
CA TRP A 305 -3.79 15.85 -3.42
C TRP A 305 -3.63 17.13 -4.23
N GLU A 306 -2.65 17.13 -5.13
CA GLU A 306 -2.47 18.13 -6.18
C GLU A 306 -2.83 17.47 -7.52
N THR A 307 -3.54 18.20 -8.38
CA THR A 307 -3.93 17.77 -9.72
C THR A 307 -3.52 18.82 -10.73
N ASP A 308 -3.07 18.40 -11.90
CA ASP A 308 -2.75 19.30 -13.02
C ASP A 308 -3.99 19.83 -13.77
#